data_AF-A0ABD5X2W0-F1
#
_entry.id   AF-A0ABD5X2W0-F1
#
_cell.length_a   1.000
_cell.length_b   1.000
_cell.length_c   1.000
_cell.angle_alpha   90.00
_cell.angle_beta   90.00
_cell.angle_gamma   90.00
#
_symmetry.space_group_name_H-M   'P 1'
#
loop_
_entity.id
_entity.type
_entity.pdbx_description
1 polymer ?
#
loop_
_entity_poly.entity_id
_entity_poly.type
_entity_poly.pdbx_seq_one_letter_code
_entity_poly.pdbx_strand_id
1 'polypeptide(L)' 'MNRPGTAGLLVLGAFAIVFAVEFNTLLGMFGIDIAPSVYFPAIGTILAVVFGGLLLLPKNQDAASVSA' A
#
# COMPACT_ATOMS: atom_id res chain seq x y z
N MET A 1 16.78 -5.36 2.02
CA MET A 1 16.15 -4.22 1.31
C MET A 1 16.13 -3.01 2.23
N ASN A 2 16.63 -1.86 1.78
CA ASN A 2 16.50 -0.61 2.54
C ASN A 2 15.01 -0.24 2.62
N ARG A 3 14.51 0.07 3.82
CA ARG A 3 13.12 0.54 3.98
C ARG A 3 12.94 1.83 3.16
N PRO A 4 11.80 2.03 2.49
CA PRO A 4 11.51 3.30 1.84
C PRO A 4 11.50 4.41 2.90
N GLY A 5 12.29 5.46 2.66
CA GLY A 5 12.25 6.67 3.48
C GLY A 5 10.94 7.44 3.27
N THR A 6 10.73 8.51 4.04
CA THR A 6 9.51 9.35 3.97
C THR A 6 9.18 9.79 2.55
N ALA A 7 10.17 10.24 1.79
CA ALA A 7 9.99 10.61 0.38
C ALA A 7 9.54 9.42 -0.49
N GLY A 8 10.11 8.22 -0.28
CA GLY A 8 9.71 7.02 -0.99
C GLY A 8 8.27 6.60 -0.68
N LEU A 9 7.84 6.74 0.58
CA LEU A 9 6.45 6.47 0.99
C LEU A 9 5.47 7.47 0.38
N LEU A 10 5.83 8.76 0.30
CA LEU A 10 5.00 9.78 -0.34
C LEU A 10 4.80 9.50 -1.83
N VAL A 11 5.89 9.14 -2.54
CA VAL A 11 5.81 8.76 -3.95
C VAL A 11 4.90 7.54 -4.11
N LEU A 12 5.10 6.50 -3.30
CA LEU A 12 4.28 5.28 -3.37
C LEU A 12 2.81 5.56 -3.01
N GLY A 13 2.54 6.47 -2.08
CA GLY A 13 1.20 6.96 -1.76
C GLY A 13 0.53 7.67 -2.93
N ALA A 14 1.24 8.55 -3.62
CA ALA A 14 0.71 9.23 -4.80
C ALA A 14 0.33 8.25 -5.91
N PHE A 15 1.21 7.28 -6.20
CA PHE A 15 0.91 6.22 -7.18
C PHE A 15 -0.28 5.35 -6.76
N ALA A 16 -0.37 5.01 -5.48
CA ALA A 16 -1.48 4.21 -4.96
C ALA A 16 -2.82 4.93 -5.08
N ILE A 17 -2.86 6.25 -4.88
CA ILE A 17 -4.07 7.06 -5.05
C ILE A 17 -4.51 7.07 -6.51
N VAL A 18 -3.58 7.34 -7.43
CA VAL A 18 -3.88 7.30 -8.87
C VAL A 18 -4.38 5.92 -9.27
N PHE A 19 -3.70 4.87 -8.84
CA PHE A 19 -4.11 3.49 -9.10
C PHE A 19 -5.52 3.21 -8.58
N ALA A 20 -5.89 3.68 -7.38
CA ALA A 20 -7.23 3.48 -6.83
C ALA A 20 -8.32 4.14 -7.68
N VAL A 21 -8.08 5.35 -8.18
CA VAL A 21 -9.03 6.06 -9.04
C VAL A 21 -9.20 5.36 -10.38
N GLU A 22 -8.08 5.00 -11.02
CA GLU A 22 -8.07 4.29 -12.29
C GLU A 22 -8.70 2.90 -12.17
N PHE A 23 -8.40 2.17 -11.09
CA PHE A 23 -8.96 0.85 -10.86
C PHE A 23 -10.48 0.91 -10.64
N ASN A 24 -11.01 1.90 -9.93
CA ASN A 24 -12.46 2.10 -9.82
C ASN A 24 -13.10 2.35 -11.19
N THR A 25 -12.44 3.13 -12.04
CA THR A 25 -12.89 3.41 -13.40
C THR A 25 -12.93 2.13 -14.24
N LEU A 26 -11.89 1.30 -14.15
CA LEU A 26 -11.84 0.00 -14.83
C LEU A 26 -12.93 -0.94 -14.33
N LEU A 27 -13.17 -1.01 -13.01
CA LEU A 27 -14.26 -1.82 -12.45
C LEU A 27 -15.61 -1.38 -13.05
N GLY A 28 -15.87 -0.08 -13.16
CA GLY A 28 -17.05 0.46 -13.81
C GLY A 28 -17.16 0.04 -15.28
N MET A 29 -16.06 0.02 -16.04
CA MET A 29 -16.04 -0.47 -17.43
C MET A 29 -16.39 -1.96 -17.55
N PHE A 30 -16.08 -2.76 -16.53
CA PHE A 30 -16.45 -4.17 -16.46
C PHE A 30 -17.85 -4.42 -15.86
N GLY A 31 -18.61 -3.35 -15.57
CA GLY A 31 -19.95 -3.43 -14.98
C GLY A 31 -19.97 -3.68 -13.48
N ILE A 32 -18.83 -3.53 -12.80
CA ILE A 32 -18.72 -3.63 -11.34
C ILE A 32 -18.77 -2.21 -10.78
N ASP A 33 -19.93 -1.82 -10.26
CA ASP A 33 -20.12 -0.49 -9.68
C ASP A 33 -20.08 -0.57 -8.15
N ILE A 34 -19.05 0.03 -7.55
CA ILE A 34 -18.86 0.07 -6.10
C ILE A 34 -19.08 1.51 -5.65
N ALA A 35 -20.00 1.68 -4.69
CA ALA A 35 -20.30 3.00 -4.13
C ALA A 35 -19.01 3.70 -3.65
N PRO A 36 -18.74 4.96 -4.08
CA PRO A 36 -17.53 5.69 -3.70
C PRO A 36 -17.34 5.80 -2.18
N SER A 37 -18.44 5.89 -1.43
CA SER A 37 -18.46 5.93 0.04
C SER A 37 -17.96 4.64 0.70
N VAL A 38 -17.89 3.54 -0.04
CA VAL A 38 -17.35 2.24 0.42
C VAL A 38 -15.97 2.00 -0.17
N TYR A 39 -15.82 2.23 -1.47
CA TYR A 39 -14.58 1.95 -2.21
C TYR A 39 -13.38 2.70 -1.64
N PHE A 40 -13.46 4.04 -1.55
CA PHE A 40 -12.31 4.84 -1.14
C PHE A 40 -11.90 4.63 0.33
N PRO A 41 -12.82 4.50 1.30
CA PRO A 41 -12.44 4.14 2.67
C PRO A 41 -11.79 2.75 2.78
N ALA A 42 -12.26 1.75 2.01
CA ALA A 42 -11.65 0.43 1.99
C ALA A 42 -10.22 0.48 1.46
N ILE A 43 -9.99 1.15 0.33
CA ILE A 43 -8.65 1.36 -0.22
C ILE A 43 -7.77 2.14 0.75
N GLY A 44 -8.28 3.23 1.34
CA GLY A 44 -7.53 4.02 2.32
C GLY A 44 -7.07 3.19 3.51
N THR A 45 -7.91 2.27 4.00
CA THR A 45 -7.56 1.34 5.07
C THR A 45 -6.46 0.38 4.65
N ILE A 46 -6.57 -0.20 3.44
CA ILE A 46 -5.54 -1.09 2.88
C ILE A 46 -4.19 -0.36 2.78
N LEU A 47 -4.20 0.87 2.24
CA LEU A 47 -2.98 1.67 2.12
C LEU A 47 -2.39 2.01 3.48
N ALA A 48 -3.20 2.38 4.46
CA ALA A 48 -2.74 2.65 5.83
C ALA A 48 -2.08 1.40 6.45
N VAL A 49 -2.66 0.22 6.26
CA VAL A 49 -2.09 -1.06 6.73
C VAL A 49 -0.78 -1.38 6.01
N VAL A 50 -0.72 -1.21 4.69
CA VAL A 50 0.49 -1.46 3.90
C VAL A 50 1.61 -0.51 4.30
N PHE A 51 1.34 0.80 4.40
CA PHE A 51 2.34 1.79 4.79
C PHE A 51 2.77 1.65 6.25
N GLY A 52 1.82 1.42 7.16
CA GLY A 52 2.11 1.11 8.56
C GLY A 52 2.95 -0.17 8.67
N GLY A 53 2.60 -1.20 7.90
CA GLY A 53 3.37 -2.43 7.76
C GLY A 53 4.79 -2.17 7.30
N LEU A 54 5.01 -1.41 6.22
CA LEU A 54 6.35 -1.07 5.72
C LEU A 54 7.20 -0.29 6.73
N LEU A 55 6.57 0.56 7.53
CA LEU A 55 7.24 1.31 8.60
C LEU A 55 7.62 0.42 9.79
N LEU A 56 6.72 -0.50 10.17
CA LEU A 56 6.84 -1.35 11.36
C LEU A 56 7.50 -2.70 11.08
N LEU A 57 7.62 -3.12 9.82
CA LEU A 57 8.15 -4.43 9.44
C LEU A 57 9.57 -4.58 9.97
N PRO A 58 9.87 -5.54 10.88
CA PRO A 58 11.19 -5.72 11.44
C PRO A 58 12.24 -5.78 10.33
N LYS A 59 13.30 -4.98 10.45
CA LYS A 59 14.52 -5.26 9.69
C LYS A 59 15.00 -6.58 10.28
N ASN A 60 15.09 -7.66 9.53
CA ASN A 60 15.69 -8.88 10.06
C ASN A 60 17.03 -8.52 10.73
N GLN A 61 17.05 -8.65 12.05
CA GLN A 61 18.26 -8.74 12.85
C GLN A 61 18.82 -10.17 12.60
N ASP A 62 20.14 -10.31 12.54
CA ASP A 62 20.86 -11.51 13.03
C ASP A 62 20.61 -12.91 12.41
N ALA A 63 20.03 -13.03 11.21
CA ALA A 63 19.84 -14.35 10.56
C ALA A 63 21.12 -15.00 9.95
N ALA A 64 22.32 -14.48 10.23
CA ALA A 64 23.58 -15.03 9.70
C ALA A 64 24.68 -15.28 10.76
N SER A 65 24.41 -15.10 12.06
CA SER A 65 25.42 -15.34 13.12
C SER A 65 25.03 -16.46 14.11
N VAL A 66 23.86 -17.09 13.95
CA VAL A 66 23.50 -18.30 14.72
C VAL A 66 23.69 -19.55 13.84
N SER A 67 24.89 -19.69 13.30
CA SER A 67 25.46 -20.96 12.86
C SER A 67 26.99 -20.82 12.86
N ALA A 68 27.52 -20.44 14.03
CA ALA A 68 28.92 -20.66 14.38
C ALA A 68 29.07 -22.09 14.92
#